data_AF-A0A9P4DMH4-F1
#
_entry.id   AF-A0A9P4DMH4-F1
#
_cell.length_a   1.000
_cell.length_b   1.000
_cell.length_c   1.000
_cell.angle_alpha   90.00
_cell.angle_beta   90.00
_cell.angle_gamma   90.00
#
_symmetry.space_group_name_H-M   'P 1'
#
loop_
_entity.id
_entity.type
_entity.pdbx_description
1 polymer ?
#
loop_
_entity_poly.entity_id
_entity_poly.type
_entity_poly.pdbx_seq_one_letter_code
_entity_poly.pdbx_strand_id
1 'polypeptide(L)'
;MSRSTFKILFYVKKGSERANGYLPLMCRLTVDGEIKQFSCKLDVPPKLWDVKTARATGSYLTNIKSIRYLETDNYRQLLQFIDTGPYQIYIMGHSCGNSDRTLLNTLFEHKNCVSIKPYYYEWTDEEGGHSDNYIEIIQNISRNFNSMQLMRDRIVNKLYCRPLPQKPKVAAIE
;
A
#
# COMPACT_ATOMS: atom_id res chain seq x y z
N MET A 1 6.41 -25.92 -1.16
CA MET A 1 6.81 -24.72 -0.40
C MET A 1 5.57 -23.87 -0.18
N SER A 2 5.19 -23.58 1.07
CA SER A 2 4.05 -22.71 1.38
C SER A 2 4.41 -21.26 1.01
N ARG A 3 3.59 -20.64 0.16
CA ARG A 3 3.81 -19.28 -0.32
C ARG A 3 3.24 -18.31 0.71
N SER A 4 4.09 -17.54 1.39
CA SER A 4 3.61 -16.55 2.35
C SER A 4 2.97 -15.36 1.64
N THR A 5 1.76 -14.98 2.07
CA THR A 5 0.96 -13.88 1.52
C THR A 5 1.15 -12.63 2.35
N PHE A 6 1.60 -11.55 1.70
CA PHE A 6 1.87 -10.27 2.37
C PHE A 6 0.95 -9.18 1.80
N LYS A 7 0.14 -8.56 2.67
CA LYS A 7 -0.76 -7.45 2.34
C LYS A 7 -0.44 -6.26 3.23
N ILE A 8 -0.26 -5.09 2.63
CA ILE A 8 -0.15 -3.82 3.35
C ILE A 8 -1.41 -3.01 3.09
N LEU A 9 -2.04 -2.50 4.15
CA LEU A 9 -3.12 -1.53 4.05
C LEU A 9 -2.83 -0.31 4.93
N PHE A 10 -2.85 0.88 4.34
CA PHE A 10 -2.79 2.14 5.07
C PHE A 10 -4.21 2.65 5.34
N TYR A 11 -4.49 3.08 6.56
CA TYR A 11 -5.78 3.64 6.94
C TYR A 11 -5.66 4.62 8.11
N VAL A 12 -6.58 5.58 8.24
CA VAL A 12 -6.66 6.44 9.44
C VAL A 12 -7.53 5.78 10.52
N LYS A 13 -7.08 5.82 11.77
CA LYS A 13 -7.85 5.26 12.90
C LYS A 13 -8.89 6.27 13.40
N LYS A 14 -10.12 6.18 12.88
CA LYS A 14 -11.27 6.99 13.35
C LYS A 14 -11.49 6.84 14.86
N GLY A 15 -11.80 7.94 15.54
CA GLY A 15 -12.01 7.97 17.01
C GLY A 15 -10.73 8.01 17.85
N SER A 16 -9.55 8.11 17.22
CA SER A 16 -8.27 8.34 17.91
C SER A 16 -7.68 9.69 17.51
N GLU A 17 -8.53 10.72 17.43
CA GLU A 17 -8.10 12.08 17.11
C GLU A 17 -7.14 12.59 18.18
N ARG A 18 -6.04 13.19 17.73
CA ARG A 18 -5.06 13.85 18.59
C ARG A 18 -5.56 15.23 19.01
N ALA A 19 -4.90 15.84 19.98
CA ALA A 19 -5.26 17.17 20.48
C ALA A 19 -5.29 18.27 19.39
N ASN A 20 -4.58 18.06 18.27
CA ASN A 20 -4.60 18.94 17.10
C ASN A 20 -5.75 18.66 16.11
N GLY A 21 -6.66 17.74 16.43
CA GLY A 21 -7.79 17.33 15.57
C GLY A 21 -7.41 16.40 14.41
N TYR A 22 -6.19 15.87 14.37
CA TYR A 22 -5.73 14.99 13.29
C TYR A 22 -5.84 13.52 13.67
N LEU A 23 -5.98 12.65 12.67
CA LEU A 23 -6.12 11.20 12.86
C LEU A 23 -4.79 10.49 12.61
N PRO A 24 -4.36 9.55 13.46
CA PRO A 24 -3.14 8.80 13.21
C PRO A 24 -3.33 7.89 12.00
N LEU A 25 -2.39 7.99 11.06
CA LEU A 25 -2.21 7.03 9.98
C LEU A 25 -1.69 5.73 10.57
N MET A 26 -2.36 4.65 10.24
CA MET A 26 -2.05 3.28 10.62
C MET A 26 -1.59 2.52 9.39
N CYS A 27 -0.62 1.65 9.58
CA CYS A 27 -0.27 0.61 8.64
C CYS A 27 -0.70 -0.73 9.21
N ARG A 28 -1.45 -1.48 8.42
CA ARG A 28 -1.81 -2.88 8.69
C ARG A 28 -0.97 -3.75 7.78
N LEU A 29 -0.06 -4.50 8.38
CA LEU A 29 0.62 -5.63 7.75
C LEU A 29 -0.20 -6.87 8.03
N THR A 30 -0.62 -7.56 6.98
CA THR A 30 -1.16 -8.92 7.07
C THR A 30 -0.18 -9.88 6.44
N VAL A 31 0.24 -10.86 7.21
CA VAL A 31 1.21 -11.87 6.85
C VAL A 31 0.59 -13.22 7.15
N ASP A 32 0.29 -14.02 6.14
CA ASP A 32 -0.28 -15.38 6.33
C ASP A 32 -1.53 -15.44 7.22
N GLY A 33 -2.31 -14.35 7.21
CA GLY A 33 -3.51 -14.19 8.04
C GLY A 33 -3.23 -13.55 9.40
N GLU A 34 -1.99 -13.49 9.86
CA GLU A 34 -1.60 -12.74 11.05
C GLU A 34 -1.58 -11.24 10.74
N ILE A 35 -2.28 -10.45 11.56
CA ILE A 35 -2.39 -9.00 11.38
C ILE A 35 -1.53 -8.29 12.42
N LYS A 36 -0.53 -7.54 11.97
CA LYS A 36 0.19 -6.54 12.78
C LYS A 36 -0.25 -5.14 12.35
N GLN A 37 -0.76 -4.37 13.31
CA GLN A 37 -1.12 -2.98 13.11
C GLN A 37 -0.15 -2.10 13.88
N PHE A 38 0.42 -1.11 13.21
CA PHE A 38 1.27 -0.13 13.84
C PHE A 38 0.88 1.27 13.37
N SER A 39 1.02 2.24 14.26
CA SER A 39 0.89 3.63 13.87
C SER A 39 2.09 3.99 13.02
N CYS A 40 1.85 4.64 11.88
CA CYS A 40 2.89 5.27 11.08
C CYS A 40 3.47 6.51 11.79
N LYS A 41 2.97 6.86 12.99
CA LYS A 41 3.31 8.06 13.76
C LYS A 41 3.23 9.36 12.93
N LEU A 42 2.28 9.35 12.01
CA LEU A 42 1.91 10.46 11.13
C LEU A 42 0.46 10.75 11.42
N ASP A 43 0.13 12.01 11.63
CA ASP A 43 -1.24 12.44 11.82
C ASP A 43 -1.73 13.11 10.54
N VAL A 44 -2.89 12.66 10.05
CA VAL A 44 -3.50 13.11 8.81
C VAL A 44 -4.75 13.93 9.18
N PRO A 45 -4.89 15.16 8.66
CA PRO A 45 -6.13 15.91 8.81
C PRO A 45 -7.31 15.12 8.22
N PRO A 46 -8.43 14.95 8.92
CA PRO A 46 -9.58 14.18 8.42
C PRO A 46 -10.07 14.66 7.06
N LYS A 47 -10.01 15.97 6.81
CA LYS A 47 -10.41 16.61 5.54
C LYS A 47 -9.53 16.23 4.35
N LEU A 48 -8.30 15.79 4.62
CA LEU A 48 -7.35 15.37 3.59
C LEU A 48 -7.36 13.85 3.37
N TRP A 49 -8.14 13.09 4.15
CA TRP A 49 -8.27 11.64 3.99
C TRP A 49 -9.48 11.26 3.14
N ASP A 50 -9.21 10.66 1.99
CA ASP A 50 -10.24 10.04 1.15
C ASP A 50 -10.48 8.59 1.60
N VAL A 51 -11.68 8.34 2.13
CA VAL A 51 -12.12 7.03 2.63
C VAL A 51 -12.31 6.01 1.50
N LYS A 52 -12.70 6.44 0.29
CA LYS A 52 -12.94 5.55 -0.85
C LYS A 52 -11.64 5.05 -1.45
N THR A 53 -10.61 5.89 -1.47
CA THR A 53 -9.32 5.55 -2.07
C THR A 53 -8.22 5.22 -1.06
N ALA A 54 -8.51 5.37 0.24
CA ALA A 54 -7.56 5.23 1.34
C ALA A 54 -6.30 6.11 1.14
N ARG A 55 -6.51 7.38 0.74
CA ARG A 55 -5.45 8.35 0.39
C ARG A 55 -5.45 9.54 1.34
N ALA A 56 -4.27 10.08 1.63
CA ALA A 56 -4.11 11.42 2.20
C ALA A 56 -3.65 12.39 1.09
N THR A 57 -4.29 13.57 0.97
CA THR A 57 -3.88 14.64 0.05
C THR A 57 -2.91 15.61 0.74
N GLY A 58 -1.84 16.03 0.04
CA GLY A 58 -0.88 17.06 0.52
C GLY A 58 0.51 16.57 0.99
N SER A 59 1.43 17.51 1.19
CA SER A 59 2.87 17.33 1.43
C SER A 59 3.29 16.91 2.86
N TYR A 60 2.32 16.58 3.73
CA TYR A 60 2.51 16.35 5.18
C TYR A 60 3.29 15.08 5.56
N LEU A 61 3.69 14.25 4.60
CA LEU A 61 4.32 12.95 4.84
C LEU A 61 5.85 12.97 4.71
N THR A 62 6.50 14.14 4.67
CA THR A 62 7.82 14.25 4.04
C THR A 62 9.03 13.85 4.89
N ASN A 63 9.16 14.14 6.19
CA ASN A 63 10.53 14.14 6.77
C ASN A 63 10.77 13.54 8.19
N ILE A 64 9.90 12.69 8.76
CA ILE A 64 10.09 12.18 10.15
C ILE A 64 10.08 10.63 10.26
N LYS A 65 10.07 9.87 9.15
CA LYS A 65 9.72 8.44 9.22
C LYS A 65 10.85 7.49 9.64
N SER A 66 12.09 7.71 9.19
CA SER A 66 13.20 6.76 9.41
C SER A 66 13.74 6.75 10.85
N ILE A 67 13.87 7.92 11.49
CA ILE A 67 14.34 8.03 12.87
C ILE A 67 13.32 7.43 13.85
N ARG A 68 12.02 7.57 13.58
CA ARG A 68 10.95 7.03 14.42
C ARG A 68 10.83 5.51 14.40
N TYR A 69 11.46 4.83 13.43
CA TYR A 69 11.56 3.37 13.43
C TYR A 69 12.43 2.85 14.58
N LEU A 70 13.32 3.67 15.12
CA LEU A 70 14.19 3.29 16.26
C LEU A 70 13.46 3.35 17.60
N GLU A 71 12.28 4.00 17.67
CA GLU A 71 11.52 4.14 18.91
C GLU A 71 10.75 2.87 19.30
N THR A 72 10.60 1.89 18.38
CA THR A 72 9.86 0.64 18.64
C THR A 72 10.49 -0.53 17.90
N ASP A 73 10.42 -1.73 18.47
CA ASP A 73 11.00 -2.95 17.87
C ASP A 73 10.29 -3.45 16.59
N ASN A 74 9.14 -2.86 16.24
CA ASN A 74 8.31 -3.27 15.09
C ASN A 74 9.07 -3.29 13.75
N TYR A 75 9.93 -2.29 13.49
CA TYR A 75 10.71 -2.24 12.26
C TYR A 75 11.74 -3.37 12.22
N ARG A 76 12.37 -3.69 13.36
CA ARG A 76 13.32 -4.79 13.48
C ARG A 76 12.67 -6.16 13.30
N GLN A 77 11.47 -6.35 13.86
CA GLN A 77 10.66 -7.56 13.66
C GLN A 77 10.27 -7.74 12.19
N LEU A 78 9.91 -6.66 11.50
CA LEU A 78 9.65 -6.69 10.07
C LEU A 78 10.90 -7.11 9.28
N LEU A 79 12.07 -6.53 9.59
CA LEU A 79 13.34 -6.90 8.95
C LEU A 79 13.68 -8.39 9.16
N GLN A 80 13.57 -8.88 10.39
CA GLN A 80 13.76 -10.30 10.68
C GLN A 80 12.79 -11.17 9.87
N PHE A 81 11.52 -10.77 9.78
CA PHE A 81 10.52 -11.52 9.04
C PHE A 81 10.85 -11.62 7.54
N ILE A 82 11.19 -10.49 6.89
CA ILE A 82 11.51 -10.51 5.46
C ILE A 82 12.79 -11.28 5.15
N ASP A 83 13.69 -11.43 6.14
CA ASP A 83 14.88 -12.28 6.05
C ASP A 83 14.58 -13.77 6.21
N THR A 84 13.46 -14.17 6.85
CA THR A 84 13.14 -15.59 7.09
C THR A 84 12.92 -16.41 5.82
N GLY A 85 12.41 -15.80 4.74
CA GLY A 85 12.06 -16.55 3.55
C GLY A 85 11.41 -15.74 2.44
N PRO A 86 11.17 -16.38 1.29
CA PRO A 86 10.60 -15.73 0.11
C PRO A 86 9.16 -15.27 0.36
N TYR A 87 8.83 -14.05 -0.07
CA TYR A 87 7.49 -13.49 0.06
C TYR A 87 7.02 -12.82 -1.24
N GLN A 88 5.70 -12.69 -1.38
CA GLN A 88 5.05 -11.96 -2.47
C GLN A 88 4.23 -10.81 -1.91
N ILE A 89 4.40 -9.62 -2.51
CA ILE A 89 3.66 -8.41 -2.13
C ILE A 89 2.41 -8.29 -3.00
N TYR A 90 1.27 -8.06 -2.35
CA TYR A 90 0.05 -7.64 -3.03
C TYR A 90 -0.21 -6.16 -2.78
N ILE A 91 -0.31 -5.39 -3.87
CA ILE A 91 -0.61 -3.96 -3.80
C ILE A 91 -2.05 -3.75 -4.20
N MET A 92 -2.85 -3.23 -3.28
CA MET A 92 -4.25 -2.92 -3.50
C MET A 92 -4.45 -1.42 -3.32
N GLY A 93 -4.88 -0.73 -4.37
CA GLY A 93 -5.10 0.71 -4.35
C GLY A 93 -3.87 1.55 -4.73
N HIS A 94 -4.06 2.86 -4.82
CA HIS A 94 -3.10 3.80 -5.41
C HIS A 94 -2.09 4.39 -4.41
N SER A 95 -2.19 4.07 -3.13
CA SER A 95 -1.50 4.80 -2.06
C SER A 95 0.02 4.54 -1.97
N CYS A 96 0.58 3.66 -2.79
CA CYS A 96 2.03 3.40 -2.82
C CYS A 96 2.88 4.62 -3.23
N GLY A 97 2.30 5.59 -3.96
CA GLY A 97 3.05 6.78 -4.41
C GLY A 97 3.38 7.80 -3.32
N ASN A 98 2.61 7.85 -2.22
CA ASN A 98 2.79 8.77 -1.09
C ASN A 98 3.16 8.04 0.23
N SER A 99 3.30 6.72 0.17
CA SER A 99 3.65 5.88 1.32
C SER A 99 5.09 6.10 1.77
N ASP A 100 5.52 5.46 2.86
CA ASP A 100 6.93 5.53 3.27
C ASP A 100 7.85 4.91 2.21
N ARG A 101 8.55 5.76 1.46
CA ARG A 101 9.47 5.37 0.40
C ARG A 101 10.60 4.49 0.92
N THR A 102 11.15 4.76 2.10
CA THR A 102 12.25 3.98 2.69
C THR A 102 11.76 2.57 3.00
N LEU A 103 10.62 2.44 3.68
CA LEU A 103 10.02 1.15 4.02
C LEU A 103 9.66 0.35 2.76
N LEU A 104 8.96 0.97 1.80
CA LEU A 104 8.56 0.29 0.57
C LEU A 104 9.77 -0.11 -0.27
N ASN A 105 10.79 0.74 -0.36
CA ASN A 105 12.02 0.40 -1.05
C ASN A 105 12.71 -0.80 -0.41
N THR A 106 12.85 -0.83 0.93
CA THR A 106 13.39 -1.98 1.66
C THR A 106 12.63 -3.26 1.34
N LEU A 107 11.30 -3.21 1.29
CA LEU A 107 10.47 -4.37 1.01
C LEU A 107 10.51 -4.80 -0.46
N PHE A 108 10.56 -3.85 -1.40
CA PHE A 108 10.46 -4.11 -2.83
C PHE A 108 11.76 -4.66 -3.40
N GLU A 109 12.90 -4.13 -2.94
CA GLU A 109 14.24 -4.51 -3.42
C GLU A 109 14.90 -5.60 -2.57
N HIS A 110 14.21 -6.11 -1.54
CA HIS A 110 14.75 -7.21 -0.75
C HIS A 110 15.03 -8.45 -1.61
N LYS A 111 16.09 -9.19 -1.27
CA LYS A 111 16.48 -10.44 -1.94
C LYS A 111 15.36 -11.49 -1.93
N ASN A 112 14.58 -11.53 -0.84
CA ASN A 112 13.49 -12.48 -0.66
C ASN A 112 12.14 -11.98 -1.22
N CYS A 113 12.06 -10.75 -1.71
CA CYS A 113 10.88 -10.30 -2.43
C CYS A 113 10.83 -11.02 -3.77
N VAL A 114 9.90 -11.96 -3.95
CA VAL A 114 9.82 -12.76 -5.19
C VAL A 114 9.08 -12.00 -6.27
N SER A 115 7.99 -11.32 -5.91
CA SER A 115 7.17 -10.60 -6.86
C SER A 115 6.22 -9.60 -6.18
N ILE A 116 5.80 -8.61 -6.96
CA ILE A 116 4.83 -7.58 -6.58
C ILE A 116 3.66 -7.70 -7.55
N LYS A 117 2.49 -8.02 -7.01
CA LYS A 117 1.25 -8.19 -7.78
C LYS A 117 0.29 -7.03 -7.49
N PRO A 118 0.18 -6.06 -8.42
CA PRO A 118 -0.82 -5.00 -8.34
C PRO A 118 -2.22 -5.55 -8.57
N TYR A 119 -3.17 -5.03 -7.79
CA TYR A 119 -4.59 -5.11 -8.09
C TYR A 119 -5.07 -3.75 -8.54
N TYR A 120 -5.79 -3.74 -9.64
CA TYR A 120 -6.19 -2.53 -10.35
C TYR A 120 -7.72 -2.40 -10.37
N TYR A 121 -8.21 -1.19 -10.61
CA TYR A 121 -9.62 -0.90 -10.82
C TYR A 121 -9.88 -0.89 -12.33
N GLU A 122 -10.93 -1.61 -12.73
CA GLU A 122 -11.50 -1.58 -14.08
C GLU A 122 -12.86 -0.87 -13.99
N TRP A 123 -13.17 -0.02 -14.95
CA TRP A 123 -14.50 0.57 -15.05
C TRP A 123 -14.93 0.61 -16.51
N THR A 124 -16.25 0.70 -16.69
CA THR A 124 -16.86 0.89 -17.99
C THR A 124 -17.40 2.30 -18.05
N ASP A 125 -16.98 3.02 -19.08
CA ASP A 125 -17.44 4.38 -19.37
C ASP A 125 -18.88 4.35 -19.91
N GLU A 126 -19.56 5.51 -19.93
CA GLU A 126 -20.97 5.60 -20.35
C GLU A 126 -21.21 5.16 -21.80
N GLU A 127 -20.16 5.19 -22.63
CA GLU A 127 -20.15 4.72 -24.02
C GLU A 127 -19.82 3.23 -24.17
N GLY A 128 -19.67 2.48 -23.07
CA GLY A 128 -19.30 1.07 -23.10
C GLY A 128 -17.79 0.81 -23.25
N GLY A 129 -16.95 1.84 -23.21
CA GLY A 129 -15.49 1.71 -23.21
C GLY A 129 -14.97 1.08 -21.93
N HIS A 130 -14.05 0.10 -22.04
CA HIS A 130 -13.38 -0.49 -20.88
C HIS A 130 -12.07 0.25 -20.59
N SER A 131 -11.99 0.81 -19.39
CA SER A 131 -10.85 1.59 -18.91
C SER A 131 -10.31 1.02 -17.60
N ASP A 132 -9.01 1.20 -17.33
CA ASP A 132 -8.39 0.76 -16.09
C ASP A 132 -7.23 1.66 -15.63
N ASN A 133 -6.89 1.56 -14.34
CA ASN A 133 -5.84 2.35 -13.72
C ASN A 133 -4.49 1.61 -13.56
N TYR A 134 -4.28 0.48 -14.25
CA TYR A 134 -3.10 -0.36 -14.03
C TYR A 134 -1.80 0.43 -14.22
N ILE A 135 -1.72 1.23 -15.28
CA ILE A 135 -0.54 2.05 -15.60
C ILE A 135 -0.24 3.08 -14.49
N GLU A 136 -1.26 3.73 -13.94
CA GLU A 136 -1.09 4.68 -12.83
C GLU A 136 -0.51 3.97 -11.59
N ILE A 137 -0.96 2.74 -11.31
CA ILE A 137 -0.45 1.97 -10.19
C ILE A 137 1.03 1.61 -10.40
N ILE A 138 1.41 1.16 -11.60
CA ILE A 138 2.82 0.87 -11.91
C ILE A 138 3.69 2.11 -11.77
N GLN A 139 3.24 3.27 -12.26
CA GLN A 139 3.96 4.54 -12.11
C GLN A 139 4.13 4.95 -10.63
N ASN A 140 3.16 4.64 -9.77
CA ASN A 140 3.28 4.91 -8.34
C ASN A 140 4.24 3.94 -7.65
N ILE A 141 4.24 2.66 -8.06
CA ILE A 141 5.15 1.64 -7.54
C ILE A 141 6.59 1.97 -7.92
N SER A 142 6.84 2.35 -9.18
CA SER A 142 8.19 2.58 -9.70
C SER A 142 8.95 3.67 -8.92
N ARG A 143 8.27 4.67 -8.36
CA ARG A 143 8.87 5.71 -7.50
C ARG A 143 9.54 5.17 -6.23
N ASN A 144 9.20 3.95 -5.81
CA ASN A 144 9.76 3.28 -4.64
C ASN A 144 10.94 2.36 -4.97
N PHE A 145 11.34 2.26 -6.24
CA PHE A 145 12.51 1.51 -6.68
C PHE A 145 13.69 2.45 -6.94
N ASN A 146 14.88 1.99 -6.56
CA ASN A 146 16.14 2.59 -7.00
C ASN A 146 16.61 1.93 -8.31
N SER A 147 16.39 0.62 -8.47
CA SER A 147 16.74 -0.12 -9.68
C SER A 147 15.51 -0.39 -10.54
N MET A 148 15.46 0.23 -11.71
CA MET A 148 14.41 -0.01 -12.72
C MET A 148 14.49 -1.43 -13.31
N GLN A 149 15.65 -2.08 -13.25
CA GLN A 149 15.79 -3.49 -13.63
C GLN A 149 15.07 -4.38 -12.62
N LEU A 150 15.37 -4.23 -11.31
CA LEU A 150 14.66 -4.97 -10.26
C LEU A 150 13.16 -4.69 -10.31
N MET A 151 12.75 -3.45 -10.60
CA MET A 151 11.34 -3.13 -10.77
C MET A 151 10.68 -4.00 -11.86
N ARG A 152 11.32 -4.15 -13.02
CA ARG A 152 10.79 -5.01 -14.11
C ARG A 152 10.80 -6.50 -13.74
N ASP A 153 11.78 -6.94 -12.96
CA ASP A 153 11.88 -8.34 -12.52
C ASP A 153 10.87 -8.70 -11.43
N ARG A 154 10.49 -7.72 -10.59
CA ARG A 154 9.59 -7.92 -9.44
C ARG A 154 8.13 -7.71 -9.80
N ILE A 155 7.81 -6.69 -10.59
CA ILE A 155 6.42 -6.35 -10.91
C ILE A 155 5.87 -7.39 -11.89
N VAL A 156 4.80 -8.06 -11.48
CA VAL A 156 4.15 -9.08 -12.29
C VAL A 156 3.40 -8.43 -13.46
N ASN A 157 3.43 -9.06 -14.64
CA ASN A 157 2.66 -8.61 -15.81
C ASN A 157 1.15 -8.55 -15.51
N LYS A 158 0.45 -7.60 -16.14
CA LYS A 158 -1.01 -7.37 -16.02
C LYS A 158 -1.83 -8.64 -16.25
N LEU A 159 -1.43 -9.52 -17.17
CA LEU A 159 -2.11 -10.78 -17.47
C LEU A 159 -2.22 -11.72 -16.25
N TYR A 160 -1.30 -11.61 -15.29
CA TYR A 160 -1.33 -12.39 -14.05
C TYR A 160 -1.88 -11.58 -12.87
N CYS A 161 -2.29 -10.34 -13.09
CA CYS A 161 -2.94 -9.48 -12.11
C CYS A 161 -4.46 -9.73 -12.12
N ARG A 162 -5.17 -9.17 -11.14
CA ARG A 162 -6.63 -9.27 -11.08
C ARG A 162 -7.22 -7.90 -10.75
N PRO A 163 -8.40 -7.57 -11.29
CA PRO A 163 -9.14 -6.42 -10.85
C PRO A 163 -9.55 -6.59 -9.37
N LEU A 164 -9.60 -5.49 -8.63
CA LEU A 164 -10.17 -5.45 -7.29
C LEU A 164 -11.68 -5.69 -7.37
N PRO A 165 -12.26 -6.55 -6.51
CA PRO A 165 -13.71 -6.71 -6.43
C PRO A 165 -14.38 -5.37 -6.15
N GLN A 166 -15.15 -4.86 -7.11
CA GLN A 166 -15.93 -3.64 -6.95
C GLN A 166 -17.33 -4.01 -6.44
N LYS A 167 -17.86 -3.22 -5.51
CA LYS A 167 -19.30 -3.31 -5.22
C LYS A 167 -20.03 -2.89 -6.49
N PRO A 168 -21.06 -3.63 -6.95
CA PRO A 168 -21.91 -3.15 -8.03
C PRO A 168 -22.43 -1.76 -7.64
N LYS A 169 -22.41 -0.80 -8.58
CA LYS A 169 -23.20 0.42 -8.40
C LYS A 169 -24.64 -0.06 -8.25
N VAL A 170 -25.17 0.02 -7.02
CA VAL A 170 -26.61 -0.19 -6.79
C VAL A 170 -27.28 0.86 -7.66
N ALA A 171 -27.98 0.43 -8.71
CA ALA A 171 -28.83 1.31 -9.49
C ALA A 171 -29.77 1.98 -8.47
N ALA A 172 -29.75 3.31 -8.41
CA ALA A 172 -30.79 4.03 -7.70
C ALA A 172 -32.10 3.61 -8.35
N ILE A 173 -32.91 2.84 -7.62
CA ILE A 173 -34.29 2.59 -7.98
C ILE A 173 -34.99 3.92 -7.73
N GLU A 174 -35.55 4.49 -8.80
CA GLU A 174 -36.40 5.69 -8.78
C GLU A 174 -37.57 5.55 -7.81
#